data_AF-A0A3D5RI76-F1
#
_entry.id   AF-A0A3D5RI76-F1
#
_cell.length_a   1.000
_cell.length_b   1.000
_cell.length_c   1.000
_cell.angle_alpha   90.00
_cell.angle_beta   90.00
_cell.angle_gamma   90.00
#
_symmetry.space_group_name_H-M   'P 1'
#
loop_
_entity.id
_entity.type
_entity.pdbx_description
1 polymer ?
#
loop_
_entity_poly.entity_id
_entity_poly.type
_entity_poly.pdbx_seq_one_letter_code
_entity_poly.pdbx_strand_id
1 'polypeptide(L)'
;MSKTGNIEYKIHKSDCRECTFRNKCIKDYIKTITRHLYDDCMLIAKNFRLSEQGKQIYSLRKQTIERVFAEGQERHDLRVRKEIPTFRFFLRMPEYQKISLIVI
;
A
#
# COMPACT_ATOMS: atom_id res chain seq x y z
N MET A 1 8.81 16.28 6.05
CA MET A 1 8.64 14.90 5.55
C MET A 1 9.80 14.08 6.07
N SER A 2 9.53 12.99 6.79
CA SER A 2 10.60 12.15 7.37
C SER A 2 11.34 11.37 6.27
N LYS A 3 12.53 10.83 6.58
CA LYS A 3 13.26 9.90 5.68
C LYS A 3 12.41 8.68 5.27
N THR A 4 11.34 8.39 6.01
CA THR A 4 10.41 7.29 5.78
C THR A 4 9.11 7.69 5.05
N GLY A 5 9.00 8.93 4.53
CA GLY A 5 7.82 9.35 3.76
C GLY A 5 6.60 9.75 4.59
N ASN A 6 6.76 9.93 5.90
CA ASN A 6 5.69 10.38 6.78
C ASN A 6 5.57 11.91 6.78
N ILE A 7 4.33 12.38 6.77
CA ILE A 7 3.90 13.76 6.89
C ILE A 7 3.25 13.92 8.27
N GLU A 8 3.73 14.90 9.03
CA GLU A 8 3.16 15.26 10.32
C GLU A 8 2.28 16.51 10.15
N TYR A 9 1.03 16.40 10.57
CA TYR A 9 0.07 17.49 10.63
C TYR A 9 -0.09 17.92 12.09
N LYS A 10 0.09 19.22 12.36
CA LYS A 10 -0.05 19.80 13.68
C LYS A 10 -1.18 20.81 13.66
N ILE A 11 -2.12 20.65 14.58
CA ILE A 11 -3.24 21.61 14.73
C ILE A 11 -2.76 22.78 15.58
N HIS A 12 -3.03 24.01 15.15
CA HIS A 12 -2.75 25.19 15.96
C HIS A 12 -3.75 25.33 17.09
N LYS A 13 -3.30 25.87 18.23
CA LYS A 13 -4.15 26.06 19.42
C LYS A 13 -5.36 26.97 19.15
N SER A 14 -5.29 27.84 18.15
CA SER A 14 -6.38 28.70 17.67
C SER A 14 -7.55 27.89 17.11
N ASP A 15 -7.24 26.88 16.30
CA ASP A 15 -8.22 26.20 15.44
C ASP A 15 -9.16 25.31 16.26
N CYS A 16 -8.75 24.96 17.49
CA CYS A 16 -9.51 24.13 18.40
C CYS A 16 -10.02 24.87 19.65
N ARG A 17 -10.01 26.22 19.66
CA ARG A 17 -10.51 26.98 20.83
C ARG A 17 -12.02 26.81 21.05
N GLU A 18 -12.79 26.83 19.98
CA GLU A 18 -14.26 26.80 20.01
C GLU A 18 -14.85 25.40 19.78
N CYS A 19 -14.00 24.37 19.70
CA CYS A 19 -14.46 23.01 19.45
C CYS A 19 -15.12 22.41 20.69
N THR A 20 -16.41 22.08 20.59
CA THR A 20 -17.21 21.44 21.65
C THR A 20 -16.67 20.06 22.07
N PHE A 21 -15.95 19.38 21.17
CA PHE A 21 -15.35 18.07 21.42
C PHE A 21 -13.90 18.13 21.88
N ARG A 22 -13.35 19.32 22.18
CA ARG A 22 -11.94 19.50 22.57
C ARG A 22 -11.50 18.55 23.69
N ASN A 23 -12.30 18.43 24.74
CA ASN A 23 -12.00 17.56 25.90
C ASN A 23 -11.96 16.06 25.55
N LYS A 24 -12.57 15.65 24.43
CA LYS A 24 -12.56 14.25 23.94
C LYS A 24 -11.47 14.02 22.89
N CYS A 25 -11.18 15.03 22.06
CA CYS A 25 -10.31 14.89 20.90
C CYS A 25 -8.82 15.16 21.17
N ILE A 26 -8.51 15.87 22.27
CA ILE A 26 -7.18 16.41 22.57
C ILE A 26 -6.86 16.12 24.04
N LYS A 27 -5.82 15.30 24.30
CA LYS A 27 -5.29 15.09 25.66
C LYS A 27 -4.30 16.20 26.08
N ASP A 28 -3.42 16.60 25.17
CA ASP A 28 -2.41 17.65 25.37
C ASP A 28 -2.70 18.83 24.45
N TYR A 29 -2.34 20.07 24.81
CA TYR A 29 -2.70 21.31 24.09
C TYR A 29 -2.48 21.34 22.55
N ILE A 30 -1.76 20.37 21.96
CA ILE A 30 -1.53 20.23 20.51
C ILE A 30 -1.81 18.79 20.10
N LYS A 31 -2.64 18.60 19.07
CA LYS A 31 -2.83 17.29 18.42
C LYS A 31 -1.91 17.19 17.22
N THR A 32 -1.07 16.15 17.20
CA THR A 32 -0.23 15.80 16.05
C THR A 32 -0.78 14.53 15.41
N ILE A 33 -0.97 14.56 14.09
CA ILE A 33 -1.41 13.42 13.29
C ILE A 33 -0.29 13.09 12.32
N THR A 34 0.13 11.84 12.29
CA THR A 34 1.13 11.36 11.32
C THR A 34 0.43 10.53 10.27
N ARG A 35 0.64 10.83 9.00
CA ARG A 35 0.20 10.02 7.86
C ARG A 35 1.34 9.78 6.89
N HIS A 36 1.33 8.62 6.26
CA HIS A 36 2.24 8.30 5.17
C HIS A 36 1.70 8.84 3.84
N LEU A 37 2.61 9.24 2.94
CA LEU A 37 2.24 9.80 1.63
C LEU A 37 1.30 8.88 0.82
N TYR A 38 1.50 7.56 0.94
CA TYR A 38 0.72 6.56 0.21
C TYR A 38 -0.51 6.04 0.97
N ASP A 39 -0.83 6.54 2.17
CA ASP A 39 -1.96 6.03 2.95
C ASP A 39 -3.29 6.14 2.19
N ASP A 40 -3.52 7.27 1.53
CA ASP A 40 -4.75 7.50 0.76
C ASP A 40 -4.81 6.57 -0.46
N CYS A 41 -3.68 6.37 -1.15
CA CYS A 41 -3.57 5.40 -2.23
C CYS A 41 -3.80 3.96 -1.75
N MET A 42 -3.30 3.60 -0.57
CA MET A 42 -3.50 2.28 0.04
C MET A 42 -4.96 2.04 0.38
N LEU A 43 -5.65 3.07 0.88
CA LEU A 43 -7.09 2.99 1.17
C LEU A 43 -7.90 2.76 -0.11
N ILE A 44 -7.60 3.50 -1.18
CA ILE A 44 -8.27 3.32 -2.49
C ILE A 44 -8.01 1.91 -3.02
N ALA A 45 -6.77 1.45 -3.01
CA ALA A 45 -6.42 0.11 -3.47
C ALA A 45 -7.12 -0.99 -2.65
N LYS A 46 -7.22 -0.81 -1.33
CA LYS A 46 -7.92 -1.74 -0.44
C LYS A 46 -9.42 -1.79 -0.75
N ASN A 47 -10.04 -0.64 -0.96
CA ASN A 47 -11.46 -0.54 -1.31
C ASN A 47 -11.73 -1.21 -2.67
N PHE A 48 -10.90 -0.91 -3.67
CA PHE A 48 -10.99 -1.53 -4.98
C PHE A 48 -10.83 -3.05 -4.90
N ARG A 49 -9.86 -3.56 -4.13
CA ARG A 49 -9.66 -5.01 -3.94
C ARG A 49 -10.90 -5.73 -3.40
N LEU A 50 -11.69 -5.06 -2.55
CA LEU A 50 -12.89 -5.64 -1.95
C LEU A 50 -14.13 -5.53 -2.84
N SER A 51 -14.09 -4.66 -3.87
CA SER A 51 -15.16 -4.55 -4.87
C SER A 51 -15.31 -5.83 -5.70
N GLU A 52 -16.47 -6.02 -6.33
CA GLU A 52 -16.71 -7.20 -7.18
C GLU A 52 -15.76 -7.25 -8.38
N GLN A 53 -15.52 -6.11 -9.03
CA GLN A 53 -14.56 -6.00 -10.14
C GLN A 53 -13.14 -6.34 -9.68
N GLY A 54 -12.74 -5.83 -8.52
CA GLY A 54 -11.44 -6.13 -7.93
C GLY A 54 -11.27 -7.62 -7.61
N LYS A 55 -12.30 -8.28 -7.09
CA LYS A 55 -12.29 -9.74 -6.84
C LYS A 55 -12.14 -10.55 -8.13
N GLN A 56 -12.84 -10.16 -9.20
CA GLN A 56 -12.74 -10.81 -10.50
C GLN A 56 -11.32 -10.70 -11.07
N ILE A 57 -10.74 -9.49 -11.07
CA ILE A 57 -9.36 -9.26 -11.52
C ILE A 57 -8.37 -10.01 -10.63
N TYR A 58 -8.54 -9.96 -9.30
CA TYR A 58 -7.65 -10.65 -8.36
C TYR A 58 -7.67 -12.17 -8.53
N SER A 59 -8.76 -12.77 -9.04
CA SER A 59 -8.83 -14.20 -9.36
C SER A 59 -7.91 -14.60 -10.52
N LEU A 60 -7.67 -13.68 -11.47
CA LEU A 60 -6.82 -13.88 -12.64
C LEU A 60 -5.33 -13.69 -12.31
N ARG A 61 -5.03 -13.03 -11.18
CA ARG A 61 -3.69 -12.66 -10.75
C ARG A 61 -2.69 -13.82 -10.69
N LYS A 62 -3.14 -15.02 -10.34
CA LYS A 62 -2.28 -16.22 -10.35
C LYS A 62 -1.74 -16.52 -11.75
N GLN A 63 -2.58 -16.38 -12.77
CA GLN A 63 -2.24 -16.67 -14.16
C GLN A 63 -1.32 -15.58 -14.73
N THR A 64 -1.58 -14.31 -14.42
CA THR A 64 -0.73 -13.20 -14.87
C THR A 64 0.64 -13.20 -14.20
N ILE A 65 0.73 -13.46 -12.89
CA ILE A 65 2.01 -13.56 -12.18
C ILE A 65 2.86 -14.70 -12.74
N GLU A 66 2.27 -15.88 -12.95
CA GLU A 66 3.00 -17.03 -13.50
C GLU A 66 3.51 -16.76 -14.92
N ARG A 67 2.70 -16.09 -15.76
CA ARG A 67 3.10 -15.69 -17.12
C ARG A 67 4.25 -14.68 -17.11
N VAL A 68 4.12 -13.61 -16.33
CA VAL A 68 5.17 -12.57 -16.22
C VAL A 68 6.45 -13.16 -15.64
N PHE A 69 6.33 -14.09 -14.69
CA PHE A 69 7.48 -14.79 -14.14
C PHE A 69 8.16 -15.69 -15.18
N ALA A 70 7.40 -16.46 -15.97
CA ALA A 70 7.94 -17.27 -17.06
C ALA A 70 8.63 -16.40 -18.13
N GLU A 71 8.02 -15.28 -18.51
CA GLU A 71 8.58 -14.31 -19.45
C GLU A 71 9.88 -13.68 -18.92
N GLY A 72 9.92 -13.34 -17.63
CA GLY A 72 11.13 -12.86 -16.96
C GLY A 72 12.23 -13.92 -16.91
N GLN A 73 11.88 -15.19 -16.69
CA GLN A 73 12.84 -16.29 -16.74
C GLN A 73 13.43 -16.50 -18.13
N GLU A 74 12.61 -16.33 -19.17
CA GLU A 74 13.04 -16.47 -20.56
C GLU A 74 13.93 -15.29 -21.01
N ARG A 75 13.54 -14.05 -20.70
CA ARG A 75 14.29 -12.85 -21.09
C ARG A 75 15.66 -12.70 -20.40
N HIS A 76 15.81 -13.28 -19.22
CA HIS A 76 17.04 -13.15 -18.42
C HIS A 76 17.81 -14.48 -18.32
N ASP A 77 17.49 -15.46 -19.17
CA ASP A 77 18.15 -16.77 -19.22
C ASP A 77 18.17 -17.50 -17.85
N LEU A 78 17.16 -17.26 -17.01
CA LEU A 78 17.05 -17.82 -15.65
C LEU A 78 16.35 -19.19 -15.61
N ARG A 79 16.24 -19.90 -16.75
CA ARG A 79 15.54 -21.18 -16.90
C ARG A 79 16.06 -22.31 -15.97
N VAL A 80 17.18 -22.11 -15.28
CA VAL A 80 17.90 -23.14 -14.51
C VAL A 80 17.33 -23.38 -13.10
N ARG A 81 16.54 -22.47 -12.51
CA ARG A 81 16.12 -22.63 -11.09
C ARG A 81 14.65 -23.05 -10.94
N LYS A 82 14.42 -24.37 -10.81
CA LYS A 82 13.10 -25.00 -10.61
C LYS A 82 12.47 -24.76 -9.22
N GLU A 83 13.20 -24.16 -8.28
CA GLU A 83 12.86 -24.24 -6.84
C GLU A 83 12.39 -22.94 -6.19
N ILE A 84 12.30 -21.81 -6.91
CA ILE A 84 11.81 -20.58 -6.26
C ILE A 84 10.29 -20.49 -6.48
N PRO A 85 9.46 -20.77 -5.45
CA PRO A 85 8.03 -20.59 -5.59
C PRO A 85 7.74 -19.11 -5.87
N THR A 86 7.00 -18.85 -6.96
CA THR A 86 6.52 -17.54 -7.44
C THR A 86 6.00 -16.65 -6.32
N PHE A 87 5.37 -17.25 -5.30
CA PHE A 87 4.85 -16.54 -4.13
C PHE A 87 5.92 -15.86 -3.26
N ARG A 88 7.10 -16.46 -3.13
CA ARG A 88 8.16 -15.96 -2.23
C ARG A 88 8.92 -14.76 -2.82
N PHE A 89 8.94 -14.64 -4.15
CA PHE A 89 9.38 -13.42 -4.84
C PHE A 89 8.42 -12.25 -4.58
N PHE A 90 7.10 -12.51 -4.68
CA PHE A 90 6.09 -11.47 -4.44
C PHE A 90 6.17 -10.92 -3.01
N LEU A 91 6.38 -11.78 -2.00
CA LEU A 91 6.51 -11.33 -0.61
C LEU A 91 7.75 -10.46 -0.37
N ARG A 92 8.83 -10.68 -1.13
CA ARG A 92 10.10 -9.95 -1.00
C ARG A 92 10.15 -8.63 -1.78
N MET A 93 9.15 -8.36 -2.62
CA MET A 93 9.07 -7.09 -3.32
C MET A 93 8.77 -5.93 -2.35
N PRO A 94 9.39 -4.77 -2.57
CA PRO A 94 9.06 -3.56 -1.82
C PRO A 94 7.60 -3.18 -2.05
N GLU A 95 6.94 -2.62 -1.03
CA GLU A 95 5.49 -2.46 -1.03
C GLU A 95 4.96 -1.64 -2.20
N TYR A 96 5.73 -0.67 -2.70
CA TYR A 96 5.36 0.14 -3.86
C TYR A 96 5.23 -0.66 -5.17
N GLN A 97 6.03 -1.71 -5.38
CA GLN A 97 5.91 -2.60 -6.55
C GLN A 97 4.76 -3.60 -6.39
N LYS A 98 4.36 -3.91 -5.16
CA LYS A 98 3.17 -4.73 -4.89
C LYS A 98 1.89 -3.99 -5.29
N ILE A 99 1.86 -2.65 -5.22
CA ILE A 99 0.73 -1.81 -5.65
C ILE A 99 0.48 -1.99 -7.16
N SER A 100 1.54 -2.03 -7.96
CA SER A 100 1.49 -2.23 -9.42
C SER A 100 0.85 -3.57 -9.80
N LEU A 101 1.11 -4.61 -9.00
CA LEU A 101 0.63 -5.98 -9.18
C LEU A 101 -0.75 -6.26 -8.54
N ILE A 102 -1.36 -5.27 -7.88
CA ILE A 102 -2.75 -5.32 -7.39
C ILE A 102 -3.71 -4.77 -8.45
N VAL A 103 -3.20 -3.99 -9.41
CA VAL A 103 -3.98 -3.35 -10.50
C VAL A 103 -3.76 -4.07 -11.85
N ILE A 104 -2.86 -5.06 -11.92
CA ILE A 104 -2.61 -5.92 -13.10
C ILE A 104 -2.76 -7.39 -12.71
#